data_AF-R9GW10-F1
#
_entry.id   AF-R9GW10-F1
#
_cell.length_a   1.000
_cell.length_b   1.000
_cell.length_c   1.000
_cell.angle_alpha   90.00
_cell.angle_beta   90.00
_cell.angle_gamma   90.00
#
_symmetry.space_group_name_H-M   'P 1'
#
loop_
_entity.id
_entity.type
_entity.pdbx_description
1 polymer ?
#
loop_
_entity_poly.entity_id
_entity_poly.type
_entity_poly.pdbx_seq_one_letter_code
_entity_poly.pdbx_strand_id
1 'polypeptide(L)' 'MLNFEFKNPTKILFGKGQIANLAKEIPQNAKILMLYGGGSIKKNGIYER' A
#
# COMPACT_ATOMS: atom_id res chain seq x y z
N MET A 1 -2.94 -14.31 31.78
CA MET A 1 -2.50 -14.25 30.36
C MET A 1 -1.50 -15.37 30.12
N LEU A 2 -1.47 -15.91 28.91
CA LEU A 2 -0.47 -16.90 28.50
C LEU A 2 0.74 -16.20 27.88
N ASN A 3 1.89 -16.85 27.89
CA ASN A 3 3.07 -16.36 27.20
C ASN A 3 2.85 -16.45 25.68
N PHE A 4 3.20 -15.39 24.96
CA PHE A 4 3.17 -15.37 23.50
C PHE A 4 4.30 -14.53 22.94
N GLU A 5 4.69 -14.84 21.70
CA GLU A 5 5.51 -13.99 20.86
C GLU A 5 4.63 -13.42 19.74
N PHE A 6 4.77 -12.11 19.48
CA PHE A 6 3.98 -11.41 18.48
C PHE A 6 4.89 -10.69 17.49
N LYS A 7 4.59 -10.82 16.20
CA LYS A 7 5.28 -10.11 15.13
C LYS A 7 4.27 -9.55 14.14
N ASN A 8 4.31 -8.23 13.97
CA ASN A 8 3.64 -7.53 12.88
C ASN A 8 4.69 -6.73 12.09
N PRO A 9 5.27 -7.32 11.02
CA PRO A 9 6.35 -6.70 10.27
C PRO A 9 5.87 -5.69 9.23
N THR A 10 4.56 -5.59 9.00
CA THR A 10 3.99 -4.74 7.96
C THR A 10 4.22 -3.26 8.31
N LYS A 11 4.93 -2.55 7.45
CA LYS A 11 5.10 -1.11 7.54
C LYS A 11 3.78 -0.41 7.18
N ILE A 12 3.34 0.50 8.05
CA ILE A 12 2.13 1.29 7.84
C ILE A 12 2.50 2.70 7.40
N LEU A 13 2.10 3.09 6.18
CA LEU A 13 2.16 4.47 5.71
C LEU A 13 0.83 5.16 6.01
N PHE A 14 0.72 5.80 7.17
CA PHE A 14 -0.54 6.40 7.65
C PHE A 14 -0.59 7.91 7.47
N GLY A 15 -1.74 8.43 7.04
CA GLY A 15 -2.03 9.86 6.95
C GLY A 15 -2.37 10.35 5.54
N LYS A 16 -2.89 11.57 5.45
CA LYS A 16 -3.26 12.22 4.19
C LYS A 16 -2.01 12.38 3.30
N GLY A 17 -2.10 11.95 2.04
CA GLY A 17 -1.04 12.12 1.04
C GLY A 17 0.08 11.06 1.05
N GLN A 18 0.01 10.05 1.94
CA GLN A 18 1.06 9.03 2.03
C GLN A 18 1.26 8.17 0.78
N ILE A 19 0.29 8.14 -0.14
CA ILE A 19 0.44 7.44 -1.43
C ILE A 19 1.69 7.92 -2.20
N ALA A 20 2.11 9.18 -2.04
CA ALA A 20 3.31 9.71 -2.67
C ALA A 20 4.63 9.04 -2.19
N ASN A 21 4.61 8.37 -1.04
CA ASN A 21 5.76 7.61 -0.54
C ASN A 21 5.83 6.18 -1.08
N LEU A 22 4.78 5.69 -1.78
CA LEU A 22 4.71 4.31 -2.28
C LEU A 22 5.90 3.97 -3.20
N ALA A 23 6.33 4.91 -4.04
CA ALA A 23 7.46 4.72 -4.95
C ALA A 23 8.79 4.39 -4.22
N LYS A 24 8.95 4.81 -2.96
CA LYS A 24 10.13 4.51 -2.13
C LYS A 24 10.08 3.09 -1.54
N GLU A 25 8.88 2.49 -1.47
CA GLU A 25 8.68 1.15 -0.91
C GLU A 25 8.73 0.04 -1.98
N ILE A 26 8.85 0.41 -3.25
CA ILE A 26 8.87 -0.53 -4.37
C ILE A 26 10.29 -0.56 -4.97
N PRO A 27 10.87 -1.74 -5.23
CA PRO A 27 12.15 -1.85 -5.92
C PRO A 27 12.09 -1.18 -7.31
N GLN A 28 13.12 -0.42 -7.66
CA GLN A 28 13.16 0.38 -8.90
C GLN A 28 12.90 -0.44 -10.19
N ASN A 29 13.32 -1.70 -10.21
CA ASN A 29 13.22 -2.57 -11.39
C ASN A 29 12.09 -3.60 -11.29
N ALA A 30 11.13 -3.40 -10.37
CA ALA A 30 10.01 -4.32 -10.22
C ALA A 30 9.03 -4.19 -11.40
N LYS A 31 8.67 -5.32 -12.02
CA LYS A 31 7.51 -5.41 -12.91
C LYS A 31 6.26 -5.63 -12.06
N ILE A 32 5.37 -4.64 -12.01
CA ILE A 32 4.22 -4.63 -11.10
C ILE A 32 2.96 -5.09 -11.82
N LEU A 33 2.17 -5.95 -11.16
CA LEU A 33 0.78 -6.22 -11.50
C LEU A 33 -0.14 -5.45 -10.55
N MET A 34 -0.89 -4.49 -11.06
CA MET A 34 -1.84 -3.72 -10.25
C MET A 34 -3.22 -4.38 -10.29
N LEU A 35 -3.64 -4.96 -9.16
CA LEU A 35 -4.96 -5.57 -9.00
C LEU A 35 -5.93 -4.58 -8.34
N TYR A 36 -7.13 -4.47 -8.90
CA TYR A 36 -8.22 -3.67 -8.32
C TYR A 36 -9.58 -4.27 -8.69
N GLY A 37 -10.63 -3.90 -7.94
CA GLY A 37 -11.99 -4.39 -8.15
C GLY A 37 -12.73 -3.67 -9.29
N GLY A 38 -14.04 -3.43 -9.11
CA GLY A 38 -14.95 -2.88 -10.14
C GLY A 38 -14.70 -1.43 -10.62
N GLY A 39 -13.52 -0.86 -10.37
CA GLY A 39 -13.11 0.43 -10.97
C GLY A 39 -13.52 1.69 -10.20
N SER A 40 -14.02 1.58 -8.95
CA SER A 40 -14.31 2.75 -8.11
C SER A 40 -13.10 3.67 -7.92
N ILE A 41 -11.89 3.11 -7.89
CA ILE A 41 -10.63 3.86 -7.75
C ILE A 41 -10.31 4.80 -8.91
N LYS A 42 -10.90 4.56 -10.09
CA LYS A 42 -10.80 5.49 -11.23
C LYS A 42 -11.77 6.65 -11.08
N LYS A 43 -13.00 6.36 -10.61
CA LYS A 43 -14.04 7.38 -10.42
C LYS A 43 -13.66 8.42 -9.36
N ASN A 44 -12.94 8.00 -8.32
CA ASN A 44 -12.51 8.89 -7.24
C ASN A 44 -11.09 9.42 -7.41
N GLY A 45 -10.45 9.19 -8.56
CA GLY A 45 -9.14 9.75 -8.89
C GLY A 45 -7.97 9.13 -8.13
N ILE A 46 -8.13 7.95 -7.51
CA ILE A 46 -7.04 7.26 -6.80
C ILE A 46 -6.10 6.57 -7.79
N TYR A 47 -6.64 6.03 -8.89
CA TYR A 47 -5.85 5.30 -9.89
C TYR A 47 -4.83 6.20 -10.60
N GLU A 48 -5.14 7.49 -10.71
CA GLU A 48 -4.35 8.49 -11.42
C GLU A 48 -3.28 9.16 -10.53
N ARG A 49 -3.25 8.87 -9.23
CA ARG A 49 -2.29 9.41 -8.27
C ARG A 49 -1.03 8.56 -8.20
#